data_AF-A0A6N7RRS4-F1
#
_entry.id   AF-A0A6N7RRS4-F1
#
_cell.length_a   1.000
_cell.length_b   1.000
_cell.length_c   1.000
_cell.angle_alpha   90.00
_cell.angle_beta   90.00
_cell.angle_gamma   90.00
#
_symmetry.space_group_name_H-M   'P 1'
#
loop_
_entity.id
_entity.type
_entity.pdbx_description
1 polymer ?
#
loop_
_entity_poly.entity_id
_entity_poly.type
_entity_poly.pdbx_seq_one_letter_code
_entity_poly.pdbx_strand_id
1 'polypeptide(L)'
;MLDRLARGFALFVNWFNGACAVVCGGLMMVLGLTGADNAFMPLSVYDGFPLHDVFFTSHFWPGLALVLVNGVPNLVALALRFRGERAASYAAGMAAGGLLVAWTLVETAFMPNPVTVVYLVIGALQLAASWRARRAEGARP
;
A
#
# COMPACT_ATOMS: atom_id res chain seq x y z
N MET A 1 11.97 -23.24 -7.19
CA MET A 1 10.51 -23.04 -7.07
C MET A 1 10.17 -21.77 -6.32
N LEU A 2 10.64 -21.62 -5.07
CA LEU A 2 10.42 -20.45 -4.21
C LEU A 2 10.76 -19.10 -4.87
N ASP A 3 11.85 -19.00 -5.63
CA ASP A 3 12.21 -17.71 -6.25
C ASP A 3 11.26 -17.30 -7.38
N ARG A 4 10.70 -18.27 -8.10
CA ARG A 4 9.66 -17.98 -9.11
C ARG A 4 8.38 -17.48 -8.44
N LEU A 5 7.99 -18.12 -7.34
CA LEU A 5 6.85 -17.70 -6.53
C LEU A 5 7.05 -16.30 -5.94
N ALA A 6 8.21 -16.01 -5.36
CA ALA A 6 8.51 -14.69 -4.80
C ALA A 6 8.44 -13.58 -5.87
N ARG A 7 8.97 -13.84 -7.07
CA ARG A 7 8.91 -12.90 -8.20
C ARG A 7 7.48 -12.66 -8.68
N GLY A 8 6.68 -13.72 -8.79
CA GLY A 8 5.28 -13.65 -9.19
C GLY A 8 4.44 -12.92 -8.15
N PHE A 9 4.63 -13.25 -6.87
CA PHE A 9 3.95 -12.60 -5.76
C PHE A 9 4.30 -11.11 -5.66
N ALA A 10 5.58 -10.74 -5.72
CA ALA A 10 5.98 -9.33 -5.69
C ALA A 10 5.36 -8.54 -6.86
N LEU A 11 5.31 -9.12 -8.07
CA LEU A 11 4.65 -8.50 -9.21
C LEU A 11 3.14 -8.35 -8.99
N PHE A 12 2.48 -9.41 -8.53
CA PHE A 12 1.05 -9.41 -8.25
C PHE A 12 0.70 -8.35 -7.20
N VAL A 13 1.40 -8.31 -6.07
CA VAL A 13 1.12 -7.34 -5.01
C VAL A 13 1.39 -5.92 -5.46
N ASN A 14 2.48 -5.66 -6.19
CA ASN A 14 2.74 -4.32 -6.74
C ASN A 14 1.61 -3.85 -7.67
N TRP A 15 1.09 -4.75 -8.49
CA TRP A 15 -0.06 -4.43 -9.35
C TRP A 15 -1.35 -4.24 -8.53
N PHE A 16 -1.65 -5.19 -7.64
CA PHE A 16 -2.88 -5.22 -6.86
C PHE A 16 -2.97 -4.02 -5.92
N ASN A 17 -1.97 -3.82 -5.06
CA ASN A 17 -1.94 -2.68 -4.14
C ASN A 17 -1.85 -1.36 -4.89
N GLY A 18 -1.07 -1.29 -5.97
CA GLY A 18 -0.97 -0.09 -6.80
C GLY A 18 -2.32 0.33 -7.38
N ALA A 19 -3.02 -0.59 -8.04
CA ALA A 19 -4.32 -0.33 -8.66
C ALA A 19 -5.40 -0.05 -7.61
N CYS A 20 -5.52 -0.92 -6.59
CA CYS A 20 -6.54 -0.76 -5.55
C CYS A 20 -6.35 0.53 -4.75
N ALA A 21 -5.12 0.91 -4.38
CA ALA A 21 -4.89 2.14 -3.63
C ALA A 21 -5.24 3.39 -4.45
N VAL A 22 -4.97 3.39 -5.76
CA VAL A 22 -5.36 4.51 -6.64
C VAL A 22 -6.88 4.58 -6.80
N VAL A 23 -7.54 3.46 -7.04
CA VAL A 23 -9.01 3.43 -7.21
C VAL A 23 -9.71 3.80 -5.90
N CYS A 24 -9.38 3.12 -4.80
CA CYS A 24 -10.01 3.36 -3.49
C CYS A 24 -9.68 4.76 -2.97
N GLY A 25 -8.41 5.18 -3.04
CA GLY A 25 -8.00 6.51 -2.59
C GLY A 25 -8.59 7.62 -3.46
N GLY A 26 -8.69 7.39 -4.78
CA GLY A 26 -9.40 8.26 -5.71
C GLY A 26 -10.87 8.46 -5.35
N LEU A 27 -11.60 7.36 -5.13
CA LEU A 27 -13.00 7.40 -4.71
C LEU A 27 -13.17 8.11 -3.36
N MET A 28 -12.30 7.85 -2.39
CA MET A 28 -12.30 8.53 -1.09
C MET A 28 -12.10 10.05 -1.23
N MET A 29 -11.17 10.48 -2.10
CA MET A 29 -10.97 11.90 -2.37
C MET A 29 -12.18 12.56 -3.02
N VAL A 30 -12.80 11.90 -4.00
CA VAL A 30 -14.03 12.41 -4.64
C VAL A 30 -15.15 12.55 -3.61
N LEU A 31 -15.38 11.54 -2.78
CA LEU A 31 -16.38 11.60 -1.71
C LEU A 31 -16.07 12.71 -0.68
N GLY A 32 -14.78 12.87 -0.33
CA GLY A 32 -14.35 13.94 0.57
C GLY A 32 -14.61 15.34 0.02
N LEU A 33 -14.55 15.54 -1.30
CA LEU A 33 -14.86 16.82 -1.95
C LEU A 33 -16.36 17.10 -2.07
N THR A 34 -17.20 16.07 -2.16
CA THR A 34 -18.65 16.24 -2.25
C THR A 34 -19.33 16.36 -0.89
N GLY A 35 -18.64 16.02 0.20
CA GLY A 35 -19.23 15.93 1.54
C GLY A 35 -20.28 14.82 1.64
N ALA A 36 -20.30 13.89 0.68
CA ALA A 36 -21.26 12.80 0.66
C ALA A 36 -20.97 11.83 1.80
N ASP A 37 -21.99 11.56 2.61
CA ASP A 37 -21.89 10.64 3.71
C ASP A 37 -21.68 9.20 3.20
N ASN A 38 -20.69 8.50 3.74
CA ASN A 38 -20.35 7.15 3.31
C ASN A 38 -20.72 6.16 4.40
N ALA A 39 -21.88 5.51 4.24
CA ALA A 39 -22.37 4.51 5.18
C ALA A 39 -21.40 3.33 5.41
N PHE A 40 -20.51 3.04 4.45
CA PHE A 40 -19.51 1.97 4.58
C PHE A 40 -18.26 2.40 5.35
N MET A 41 -18.00 3.71 5.45
CA MET A 41 -16.84 4.24 6.14
C MET A 41 -17.21 5.59 6.77
N PRO A 42 -17.92 5.60 7.91
CA PRO A 42 -18.26 6.84 8.60
C PRO A 42 -16.98 7.54 9.08
N LEU A 43 -16.99 8.88 9.15
CA LEU A 43 -15.83 9.66 9.62
C LEU A 43 -15.40 9.29 11.05
N SER A 44 -16.33 8.76 11.87
CA SER A 44 -16.05 8.30 13.23
C SER A 44 -15.04 7.16 13.32
N VAL A 45 -14.75 6.47 12.21
CA VAL A 45 -13.62 5.52 12.14
C VAL A 45 -12.29 6.20 12.48
N TYR A 46 -12.17 7.51 12.25
CA TYR A 46 -10.94 8.26 12.44
C TYR A 46 -10.80 8.91 13.82
N ASP A 47 -11.81 8.84 14.70
CA ASP A 47 -11.81 9.53 15.99
C ASP A 47 -10.62 9.13 16.90
N GLY A 48 -10.13 7.90 16.74
CA GLY A 48 -8.95 7.41 17.46
C GLY A 48 -7.60 7.93 16.92
N PHE A 49 -7.58 8.57 15.76
CA PHE A 49 -6.36 9.00 15.10
C PHE A 49 -5.87 10.35 15.66
N PRO A 50 -4.55 10.53 15.88
CA PRO A 50 -4.01 11.83 16.26
C PRO A 50 -4.26 12.86 15.17
N LEU A 51 -4.69 14.07 15.56
CA LEU A 51 -5.03 15.17 14.64
C LEU A 51 -6.24 14.88 13.73
N HIS A 52 -7.18 14.03 14.16
CA HIS A 52 -8.41 13.76 13.39
C HIS A 52 -9.21 15.03 13.08
N ASP A 53 -9.26 15.99 14.00
CA ASP A 53 -9.91 17.29 13.83
C ASP A 53 -9.34 18.16 12.70
N VAL A 54 -8.13 17.84 12.22
CA VAL A 54 -7.46 18.60 11.15
C VAL A 54 -7.49 17.84 9.84
N PHE A 55 -7.03 16.58 9.84
CA PHE A 55 -6.84 15.81 8.62
C PHE A 55 -8.00 14.88 8.30
N PHE A 56 -8.85 14.51 9.27
CA PHE A 56 -9.89 13.50 9.09
C PHE A 56 -11.30 14.08 9.17
N THR A 57 -11.43 15.39 8.89
CA THR A 57 -12.71 16.10 8.71
C THR A 57 -13.43 15.72 7.41
N SER A 58 -12.73 15.07 6.49
CA SER A 58 -13.28 14.50 5.26
C SER A 58 -12.44 13.29 4.82
N HIS A 59 -12.99 12.44 3.94
CA HIS A 59 -12.24 11.32 3.34
C HIS A 59 -11.15 11.75 2.33
N PHE A 60 -10.97 13.05 2.11
CA PHE A 60 -9.99 13.56 1.17
C PHE A 60 -8.56 13.20 1.56
N TRP A 61 -8.13 13.59 2.76
CA TRP A 61 -6.75 13.34 3.20
C TRP A 61 -6.42 11.85 3.37
N PRO A 62 -7.31 11.02 3.94
CA PRO A 62 -7.08 9.58 3.99
C PRO A 62 -6.96 8.95 2.59
N GLY A 63 -7.81 9.38 1.64
CA GLY A 63 -7.73 8.95 0.25
C GLY A 63 -6.40 9.34 -0.39
N LEU A 64 -5.97 10.59 -0.20
CA LEU A 64 -4.68 11.08 -0.69
C LEU A 64 -3.50 10.31 -0.09
N ALA A 65 -3.53 10.07 1.22
CA ALA A 65 -2.51 9.28 1.92
C ALA A 65 -2.44 7.85 1.37
N LEU A 66 -3.57 7.19 1.14
CA LEU A 66 -3.62 5.86 0.55
C LEU A 66 -2.97 5.82 -0.84
N VAL A 67 -3.26 6.81 -1.70
CA VAL A 67 -2.63 6.94 -3.02
C VAL A 67 -1.12 7.14 -2.89
N LEU A 68 -0.67 8.08 -2.05
CA LEU A 68 0.74 8.48 -1.98
C LEU A 68 1.62 7.46 -1.26
N VAL A 69 1.13 6.87 -0.17
CA VAL A 69 1.91 5.96 0.69
C VAL A 69 1.87 4.53 0.17
N ASN A 70 0.76 4.11 -0.43
CA ASN A 70 0.60 2.74 -0.92
C ASN A 70 0.59 2.68 -2.46
N GLY A 71 -0.27 3.47 -3.12
CA GLY A 71 -0.45 3.41 -4.58
C GLY A 71 0.83 3.75 -5.36
N VAL A 72 1.39 4.93 -5.14
CA VAL A 72 2.55 5.45 -5.89
C VAL A 72 3.78 4.51 -5.75
N PRO A 73 4.22 4.08 -4.56
CA PRO A 73 5.37 3.18 -4.44
C PRO A 73 5.18 1.85 -5.18
N ASN A 74 3.98 1.28 -5.12
CA ASN A 74 3.64 0.03 -5.81
C ASN A 74 3.63 0.20 -7.33
N LEU A 75 3.07 1.31 -7.84
CA LEU A 75 3.07 1.63 -9.26
C LEU A 75 4.47 1.95 -9.79
N VAL A 76 5.30 2.63 -9.01
CA VAL A 76 6.72 2.85 -9.36
C VAL A 76 7.45 1.51 -9.47
N ALA A 77 7.26 0.60 -8.50
CA ALA A 77 7.85 -0.73 -8.56
C ALA A 77 7.39 -1.52 -9.80
N LEU A 78 6.12 -1.36 -10.20
CA LEU A 78 5.56 -1.97 -11.40
C LEU A 78 6.09 -1.33 -12.70
N ALA A 79 6.21 -0.01 -12.76
CA ALA A 79 6.75 0.71 -13.91
C ALA A 79 8.21 0.32 -14.17
N LEU A 80 9.05 0.31 -13.12
CA LEU A 80 10.44 -0.17 -13.20
C LEU A 80 10.52 -1.61 -13.70
N ARG A 81 9.54 -2.45 -13.31
CA ARG A 81 9.47 -3.84 -13.77
C ARG A 81 9.27 -3.93 -15.28
N PHE A 82 8.35 -3.15 -15.83
CA PHE A 82 8.07 -3.15 -17.27
C PHE A 82 9.19 -2.50 -18.10
N ARG A 83 9.97 -1.61 -17.50
CA ARG A 83 11.21 -1.07 -18.11
C ARG A 83 12.38 -2.05 -18.11
N GLY A 84 12.21 -3.25 -17.55
CA GLY A 84 13.27 -4.27 -17.46
C GLY A 84 14.24 -4.06 -16.29
N GLU A 85 14.07 -3.02 -15.48
CA GLU A 85 14.93 -2.65 -14.35
C GLU A 85 14.59 -3.49 -13.11
N ARG A 86 14.80 -4.81 -13.19
CA ARG A 86 14.34 -5.77 -12.18
C ARG A 86 14.88 -5.49 -10.78
N ALA A 87 16.16 -5.17 -10.64
CA ALA A 87 16.77 -4.88 -9.34
C ALA A 87 16.15 -3.64 -8.68
N ALA A 88 15.93 -2.57 -9.45
CA ALA A 88 15.28 -1.35 -8.98
C ALA A 88 13.80 -1.59 -8.64
N SER A 89 13.09 -2.36 -9.47
CA SER A 89 11.71 -2.79 -9.21
C SER A 89 11.57 -3.51 -7.87
N TYR A 90 12.48 -4.44 -7.55
CA TYR A 90 12.43 -5.12 -6.25
C TYR A 90 12.79 -4.20 -5.09
N ALA A 91 13.72 -3.26 -5.28
CA ALA A 91 14.03 -2.25 -4.26
C ALA A 91 12.81 -1.37 -3.95
N ALA A 92 12.11 -0.91 -4.99
CA ALA A 92 10.86 -0.16 -4.85
C ALA A 92 9.75 -1.02 -4.21
N GLY A 93 9.65 -2.31 -4.56
CA GLY A 93 8.71 -3.24 -3.93
C GLY A 93 8.99 -3.48 -2.44
N MET A 94 10.26 -3.48 -2.03
CA MET A 94 10.63 -3.49 -0.61
C MET A 94 10.19 -2.21 0.09
N ALA A 95 10.41 -1.04 -0.52
CA ALA A 95 9.95 0.23 0.05
C ALA A 95 8.43 0.28 0.18
N ALA A 96 7.69 -0.16 -0.86
CA ALA A 96 6.24 -0.25 -0.85
C ALA A 96 5.72 -1.18 0.27
N GLY A 97 6.28 -2.39 0.39
CA GLY A 97 5.92 -3.31 1.47
C GLY A 97 6.25 -2.77 2.85
N GLY A 98 7.40 -2.12 3.01
CA GLY A 98 7.80 -1.47 4.27
C GLY A 98 6.90 -0.30 4.67
N LEU A 99 6.52 0.55 3.72
CA LEU A 99 5.56 1.64 3.94
C LEU A 99 4.18 1.10 4.32
N LEU A 100 3.71 0.05 3.64
CA LEU A 100 2.44 -0.60 3.98
C LEU A 100 2.47 -1.18 5.39
N VAL A 101 3.55 -1.85 5.80
CA VAL A 101 3.73 -2.34 7.18
C VAL A 101 3.73 -1.18 8.17
N ALA A 102 4.50 -0.12 7.91
CA ALA A 102 4.55 1.03 8.81
C ALA A 102 3.17 1.69 8.97
N TRP A 103 2.46 1.90 7.87
CA TRP A 103 1.11 2.47 7.89
C TRP A 103 0.12 1.59 8.67
N THR A 104 0.10 0.29 8.38
CA THR A 104 -0.83 -0.64 9.03
C THR A 104 -0.52 -0.87 10.52
N LEU A 105 0.74 -0.71 10.95
CA LEU A 105 1.07 -0.67 12.39
C LEU A 105 0.48 0.55 13.07
N VAL A 106 0.56 1.72 12.44
CA VAL A 106 -0.08 2.95 12.94
C VAL A 106 -1.61 2.79 12.98
N GLU A 107 -2.23 2.31 11.89
CA GLU A 107 -3.67 2.01 11.88
C GLU A 107 -4.05 0.99 12.97
N THR A 108 -3.26 -0.05 13.20
CA THR A 108 -3.58 -1.04 14.24
C THR A 108 -3.54 -0.42 15.64
N ALA A 109 -2.64 0.55 15.87
CA ALA A 109 -2.51 1.22 17.16
C ALA A 109 -3.67 2.20 17.46
N PHE A 110 -4.19 2.88 16.43
CA PHE A 110 -5.18 3.96 16.60
C PHE A 110 -6.59 3.62 16.11
N MET A 111 -6.72 2.74 15.12
CA MET A 111 -7.96 2.39 14.42
C MET A 111 -7.99 0.88 14.08
N PRO A 112 -7.91 -0.01 15.09
CA PRO A 112 -7.80 -1.44 14.86
C PRO A 112 -9.00 -1.97 14.10
N ASN A 113 -8.75 -2.58 12.94
CA ASN A 113 -9.76 -3.22 12.12
C ASN A 113 -9.19 -4.47 11.42
N PRO A 114 -10.03 -5.45 11.04
CA PRO A 114 -9.57 -6.70 10.42
C PRO A 114 -8.83 -6.48 9.09
N VAL A 115 -9.20 -5.45 8.32
CA VAL A 115 -8.59 -5.13 7.03
C VAL A 115 -7.13 -4.73 7.21
N THR A 116 -6.84 -3.89 8.20
CA THR A 116 -5.48 -3.49 8.56
C THR A 116 -4.59 -4.69 8.92
N VAL A 117 -5.11 -5.69 9.65
CA VAL A 117 -4.33 -6.91 9.97
C VAL A 117 -3.98 -7.70 8.70
N VAL A 118 -4.93 -7.83 7.77
CA VAL A 118 -4.69 -8.48 6.48
C VAL A 118 -3.62 -7.73 5.68
N TYR A 119 -3.72 -6.40 5.60
CA TYR A 119 -2.75 -5.59 4.87
C TYR A 119 -1.37 -5.55 5.54
N LEU A 120 -1.29 -5.67 6.86
CA LEU A 120 -0.02 -5.84 7.57
C LEU A 120 0.70 -7.12 7.13
N VAL A 121 -0.03 -8.24 7.04
CA VAL A 121 0.51 -9.51 6.54
C VAL A 121 0.90 -9.39 5.06
N ILE A 122 0.07 -8.77 4.23
CA ILE A 122 0.39 -8.54 2.80
C ILE A 122 1.68 -7.71 2.67
N GLY A 123 1.82 -6.62 3.44
CA GLY A 123 3.02 -5.78 3.43
C GLY A 123 4.27 -6.54 3.85
N ALA A 124 4.18 -7.34 4.92
CA ALA A 124 5.30 -8.18 5.37
C ALA A 124 5.70 -9.23 4.32
N LEU A 125 4.72 -9.89 3.70
CA LEU A 125 4.95 -10.84 2.62
C LEU A 125 5.53 -10.16 1.37
N GLN A 126 5.06 -8.96 1.01
CA GLN A 126 5.57 -8.18 -0.11
C GLN A 126 7.04 -7.81 0.10
N LEU A 127 7.37 -7.34 1.31
CA LEU A 127 8.74 -7.02 1.70
C LEU A 127 9.64 -8.25 1.59
N ALA A 128 9.22 -9.38 2.17
CA ALA A 128 9.98 -10.63 2.14
C ALA A 128 10.17 -11.18 0.71
N ALA A 129 9.10 -11.17 -0.10
CA ALA A 129 9.13 -11.63 -1.48
C ALA A 129 10.03 -10.74 -2.36
N SER A 130 9.94 -9.42 -2.21
CA SER A 130 10.75 -8.47 -2.97
C SER A 130 12.23 -8.57 -2.60
N TRP A 131 12.54 -8.71 -1.30
CA TRP A 131 13.91 -8.94 -0.83
C TRP A 131 14.50 -10.23 -1.37
N ARG A 132 13.74 -11.34 -1.30
CA ARG A 132 14.17 -12.63 -1.84
C ARG A 132 14.40 -12.55 -3.36
N ALA A 133 13.47 -11.93 -4.09
CA ALA A 133 13.57 -11.78 -5.53
C ALA A 133 14.77 -10.92 -5.95
N ARG A 134 15.11 -9.88 -5.16
CA ARG A 134 16.30 -9.06 -5.36
C ARG A 134 17.59 -9.86 -5.18
N ARG A 135 17.69 -10.65 -4.11
CA ARG A 135 18.86 -11.53 -3.89
C ARG A 135 19.05 -12.52 -5.03
N ALA A 136 17.97 -13.13 -5.49
CA ALA A 136 18.01 -14.05 -6.62
C ALA A 136 18.33 -13.36 -7.97
N GLU A 137 18.17 -12.04 -8.09
CA GLU A 137 18.57 -11.28 -9.28
C GLU A 137 20.06 -10.97 -9.27
N GLY A 138 20.61 -10.55 -8.12
CA GLY A 138 22.04 -10.26 -7.98
C GLY A 138 22.94 -11.49 -8.01
N ALA A 139 22.38 -12.69 -7.87
CA ALA A 139 23.10 -13.97 -7.97
C ALA A 139 23.20 -14.51 -9.42
N ARG A 140 22.66 -13.79 -10.41
CA ARG A 140 22.84 -14.16 -11.82
C ARG A 140 24.18 -13.61 -12.32
N PRO A 141 25.04 -14.44 -12.94
CA PRO A 141 26.30 -14.01 -13.54
C PRO A 141 26.08 -13.03 -14.69
#